data_AF-A0A350XQC0-F1
#
_entry.id   AF-A0A350XQC0-F1
#
_cell.length_a   1.000
_cell.length_b   1.000
_cell.length_c   1.000
_cell.angle_alpha   90.00
_cell.angle_beta   90.00
_cell.angle_gamma   90.00
#
_symmetry.space_group_name_H-M   'P 1'
#
loop_
_entity.id
_entity.type
_entity.pdbx_description
1 polymer ?
#
loop_
_entity_poly.entity_id
_entity_poly.type
_entity_poly.pdbx_seq_one_letter_code
_entity_poly.pdbx_strand_id
1 'polypeptide(L)' 'MSWIGATWRGLLIVAFFFAATVWLPDFVLGLDAIALAPSWVRDLGVLGVWGAGFVGGLWALRLLQRRRLI' A
#
# COMPACT_ATOMS: atom_id res chain seq x y z
N MET A 1 -25.98 -1.11 13.08
CA MET A 1 -24.51 -1.19 13.08
C MET A 1 -24.05 -1.08 14.52
N SER A 2 -23.39 -2.09 15.09
CA SER A 2 -22.87 -2.00 16.46
C SER A 2 -21.57 -1.20 16.47
N TRP A 3 -21.36 -0.39 17.51
CA TRP A 3 -20.12 0.37 17.71
C TRP A 3 -18.87 -0.52 17.69
N ILE A 4 -18.98 -1.74 18.22
CA ILE A 4 -17.93 -2.77 18.21
C ILE A 4 -17.55 -3.16 16.78
N GLY A 5 -18.53 -3.34 15.89
CA GLY A 5 -18.27 -3.66 14.49
C GLY A 5 -17.58 -2.52 13.73
N ALA A 6 -17.88 -1.26 14.09
CA ALA A 6 -17.21 -0.09 13.51
C ALA A 6 -15.75 0.02 13.96
N THR A 7 -15.48 -0.17 15.25
CA THR A 7 -14.10 -0.14 15.80
C THR A 7 -13.21 -1.21 15.19
N TRP A 8 -13.73 -2.43 15.01
CA TRP A 8 -12.93 -3.52 14.42
C TRP A 8 -12.60 -3.27 12.95
N ARG A 9 -13.55 -2.74 12.19
CA ARG A 9 -13.31 -2.32 10.79
C ARG A 9 -12.30 -1.18 10.72
N GLY A 10 -12.37 -0.21 11.65
CA GLY A 10 -11.40 0.87 11.74
C GLY A 10 -9.98 0.37 12.00
N LEU A 11 -9.80 -0.54 12.95
CA LEU A 11 -8.50 -1.15 13.24
C LEU A 11 -7.93 -1.94 12.05
N LEU A 12 -8.78 -2.69 11.35
CA LEU A 12 -8.36 -3.40 10.12
C LEU A 12 -7.90 -2.45 9.02
N ILE A 13 -8.61 -1.33 8.83
CA ILE A 13 -8.21 -0.30 7.85
C ILE A 13 -6.88 0.32 8.26
N VAL A 14 -6.70 0.68 9.54
CA VAL A 14 -5.44 1.24 10.04
C VAL A 14 -4.28 0.25 9.87
N ALA A 15 -4.48 -1.02 10.22
CA ALA A 15 -3.47 -2.06 10.07
C ALA A 15 -3.12 -2.30 8.59
N PHE A 16 -4.12 -2.30 7.70
CA PHE A 16 -3.90 -2.39 6.25
C PHE A 16 -3.10 -1.21 5.73
N PHE A 17 -3.46 0.02 6.13
CA PHE A 17 -2.72 1.22 5.74
C PHE A 17 -1.29 1.20 6.27
N PHE A 18 -1.09 0.79 7.51
CA PHE A 18 0.25 0.67 8.11
C PHE A 18 1.10 -0.36 7.37
N ALA A 19 0.57 -1.55 7.09
CA ALA A 19 1.28 -2.57 6.31
C ALA A 19 1.57 -2.08 4.89
N ALA A 20 0.61 -1.43 4.23
CA ALA A 20 0.80 -0.91 2.88
C ALA A 20 1.80 0.27 2.84
N THR A 21 1.88 1.08 3.90
CA THR A 21 2.76 2.25 3.94
C THR A 21 4.18 1.93 4.40
N VAL A 22 4.32 1.06 5.39
CA VAL A 22 5.62 0.73 6.00
C VAL A 22 6.25 -0.49 5.35
N TRP A 23 5.46 -1.53 5.07
CA TRP A 23 5.98 -2.84 4.69
C TRP A 23 6.12 -3.01 3.18
N LEU A 24 5.23 -2.42 2.39
CA LEU A 24 5.30 -2.51 0.92
C LEU A 24 6.59 -1.89 0.35
N PRO A 25 7.03 -0.69 0.76
CA PRO A 25 8.26 -0.12 0.24
C PRO A 25 9.48 -0.94 0.69
N ASP A 26 9.49 -1.40 1.93
CA ASP A 26 10.57 -2.23 2.47
C ASP A 26 10.74 -3.54 1.70
N PHE A 27 9.63 -4.26 1.50
CA PHE A 27 9.63 -5.52 0.76
C PHE A 27 9.99 -5.36 -0.72
N VAL A 28 9.50 -4.30 -1.38
CA VAL A 28 9.70 -4.10 -2.83
C VAL A 28 11.06 -3.49 -3.15
N LEU A 29 11.54 -2.55 -2.32
CA LEU A 29 12.77 -1.81 -2.58
C LEU A 29 14.00 -2.44 -1.92
N GLY A 30 13.80 -3.26 -0.88
CA GLY A 30 14.89 -3.70 -0.01
C GLY A 30 15.60 -2.48 0.56
N LEU A 31 14.97 -1.79 1.51
CA LEU A 31 15.42 -0.47 1.97
C LEU A 31 16.89 -0.48 2.44
N ASP A 32 17.40 -1.62 2.90
CA ASP A 32 18.82 -1.81 3.25
C ASP A 32 19.78 -1.63 2.05
N ALA A 33 19.37 -2.03 0.85
CA ALA A 33 20.15 -1.87 -0.38
C ALA A 33 20.10 -0.43 -0.92
N ILE A 34 19.00 0.29 -0.66
CA ILE A 34 18.78 1.67 -1.14
C ILE A 34 19.22 2.72 -0.10
N ALA A 35 19.41 2.33 1.17
CA ALA A 35 19.86 3.23 2.23
C ALA A 35 21.21 3.90 1.94
N LEU A 36 22.08 3.23 1.19
CA LEU A 36 23.39 3.73 0.75
C LEU A 36 23.33 4.52 -0.58
N ALA A 37 22.17 4.54 -1.24
CA ALA A 37 22.00 5.21 -2.52
C ALA A 37 21.84 6.74 -2.35
N PRO A 38 22.13 7.53 -3.40
CA PRO A 38 21.85 8.97 -3.40
C PRO A 38 20.37 9.26 -3.09
N SER A 39 20.11 10.31 -2.30
CA SER A 39 18.76 10.65 -1.80
C SER A 39 17.70 10.72 -2.91
N TRP A 40 18.04 11.27 -4.08
CA TRP A 40 17.13 11.39 -5.21
C TRP A 40 16.71 10.03 -5.80
N VAL A 41 17.59 9.02 -5.77
CA VAL A 41 17.27 7.64 -6.23
C VAL A 41 16.28 7.00 -5.28
N ARG A 42 16.49 7.17 -3.98
CA ARG A 42 15.57 6.68 -2.94
C ARG A 42 14.20 7.32 -3.08
N ASP A 43 14.14 8.63 -3.27
CA ASP A 43 12.87 9.36 -3.40
C ASP A 43 12.10 8.93 -4.65
N LEU A 44 12.78 8.75 -5.79
CA LEU A 44 12.18 8.22 -7.01
C LEU A 44 11.70 6.77 -6.84
N GLY A 45 12.46 5.94 -6.13
CA GLY A 45 12.08 4.55 -5.83
C GLY A 45 10.80 4.50 -5.00
N VAL A 46 10.73 5.29 -3.92
CA VAL A 46 9.55 5.40 -3.07
C VAL A 46 8.34 5.93 -3.86
N LEU A 47 8.52 7.00 -4.65
CA LEU A 47 7.48 7.53 -5.54
C LEU A 47 6.99 6.50 -6.55
N GLY A 48 7.92 5.75 -7.16
CA GLY A 48 7.62 4.70 -8.13
C GLY A 48 6.79 3.57 -7.53
N VAL A 49 7.15 3.11 -6.33
CA VAL A 49 6.41 2.04 -5.63
C VAL A 49 5.01 2.51 -5.25
N TRP A 50 4.86 3.74 -4.74
CA TRP A 50 3.55 4.31 -4.44
C TRP A 50 2.69 4.52 -5.70
N GLY A 51 3.30 5.03 -6.78
CA GLY A 51 2.61 5.20 -8.06
C GLY A 51 2.15 3.88 -8.65
N ALA A 52 3.03 2.87 -8.67
CA ALA A 52 2.70 1.53 -9.13
C ALA A 52 1.64 0.85 -8.24
N GLY A 53 1.74 1.01 -6.91
CA GLY A 53 0.75 0.52 -5.95
C GLY A 53 -0.62 1.16 -6.15
N PHE A 54 -0.68 2.46 -6.42
CA PHE A 54 -1.93 3.17 -6.71
C PHE A 54 -2.57 2.69 -8.03
N VAL A 55 -1.78 2.61 -9.11
CA VAL A 55 -2.27 2.14 -10.41
C VAL A 55 -2.71 0.67 -10.33
N GLY A 56 -1.92 -0.18 -9.66
CA GLY A 56 -2.25 -1.58 -9.41
C GLY A 56 -3.51 -1.75 -8.57
N GLY A 57 -3.67 -0.92 -7.53
CA GLY A 57 -4.88 -0.88 -6.70
C GLY A 57 -6.13 -0.50 -7.50
N LEU A 58 -6.06 0.54 -8.34
CA LEU A 58 -7.16 0.93 -9.23
C LEU A 58 -7.48 -0.17 -10.25
N TRP A 59 -6.46 -0.81 -10.81
CA TRP A 59 -6.64 -1.93 -11.74
C TRP A 59 -7.30 -3.13 -11.06
N ALA A 60 -6.86 -3.49 -9.85
CA ALA A 60 -7.44 -4.56 -9.05
C ALA A 60 -8.89 -4.25 -8.66
N LEU A 61 -9.17 -3.03 -8.21
CA LEU A 61 -10.54 -2.54 -7.96
C LEU A 61 -11.42 -2.71 -9.20
N ARG A 62 -10.92 -2.29 -10.36
CA ARG A 62 -11.65 -2.41 -11.63
C ARG A 62 -11.88 -3.87 -12.03
N LEU A 63 -10.93 -4.76 -11.75
CA LEU A 63 -11.07 -6.19 -11.96
C LEU A 63 -12.13 -6.80 -11.03
N LEU A 64 -12.15 -6.41 -9.76
CA LEU A 64 -13.12 -6.89 -8.77
C LEU A 64 -14.54 -6.40 -9.09
N GLN A 65 -14.70 -5.15 -9.53
CA GLN A 65 -15.97 -4.60 -10.02
C GLN A 65 -16.47 -5.36 -11.25
N ARG A 66 -15.59 -5.65 -12.23
CA ARG A 66 -15.96 -6.46 -13.41
C ARG A 66 -16.41 -7.87 -13.04
N ARG A 67 -15.88 -8.43 -11.95
CA ARG A 67 -16.26 -9.75 -11.41
C ARG A 67 -17.47 -9.71 -10.47
N ARG A 68 -18.07 -8.53 -10.22
CA ARG A 68 -19.20 -8.34 -9.30
C ARG A 68 -18.93 -8.82 -7.87
N LEU A 69 -17.66 -8.79 -7.44
CA LEU A 69 -17.27 -9.12 -6.07
C LEU A 69 -17.46 -7.93 -5.13
N ILE A 70 -17.47 -6.72 -5.69
CA ILE A 70 -17.75 -5.44 -5.05
C ILE A 70 -18.61 -4.62 -6.01
#